data_AF-A0A9P1AR48-F1
#
_entry.id   AF-A0A9P1AR48-F1
#
_cell.length_a   1.000
_cell.length_b   1.000
_cell.length_c   1.000
_cell.angle_alpha   90.00
_cell.angle_beta   90.00
_cell.angle_gamma   90.00
#
_symmetry.space_group_name_H-M   'P 1'
#
loop_
_entity.id
_entity.type
_entity.pdbx_description
1 polymer ?
#
loop_
_entity_poly.entity_id
_entity_poly.type
_entity_poly.pdbx_seq_one_letter_code
_entity_poly.pdbx_strand_id
1 'polypeptide(L)'
;MNILLFFILFTATADAIEIPTTATIPTISIGILCSTCESFIGTVQEKFQDYAPSEETGEMLIGLCSSFFGFVAFMENQCRTCVTKDLETLKSALSANESANAICAKYLKLC
;
A
#
# COMPACT_ATOMS: atom_id res chain seq x y z
N MET A 1 56.73 8.56 50.45
CA MET A 1 56.19 9.85 50.00
C MET A 1 56.20 9.84 48.49
N ASN A 2 55.04 10.08 47.89
CA ASN A 2 54.73 10.18 46.46
C ASN A 2 54.83 8.91 45.59
N ILE A 3 53.90 8.55 44.71
CA ILE A 3 52.46 8.79 44.46
C ILE A 3 52.28 8.35 42.99
N LEU A 4 51.16 7.67 42.71
CA LEU A 4 50.54 7.44 41.39
C LEU A 4 51.03 6.28 40.52
N LEU A 5 50.42 5.13 40.84
CA LEU A 5 49.80 4.23 39.87
C LEU A 5 49.17 5.01 38.70
N PHE A 6 49.74 4.90 37.51
CA PHE A 6 49.14 5.34 36.26
C PHE A 6 47.98 4.38 35.89
N PHE A 7 46.83 4.58 36.51
CA PHE A 7 45.56 4.12 35.95
C PHE A 7 45.19 5.09 34.82
N ILE A 8 45.61 4.76 33.61
CA ILE A 8 45.11 5.43 32.40
C ILE A 8 43.65 5.00 32.28
N LEU A 9 42.75 5.84 32.77
CA LEU A 9 41.33 5.76 32.44
C LEU A 9 41.22 5.86 30.92
N PHE A 10 40.88 4.76 30.27
CA PHE A 10 40.25 4.79 28.97
C PHE A 10 38.89 5.46 29.15
N THR A 11 38.85 6.79 29.08
CA THR A 11 37.61 7.50 28.79
C THR A 11 37.26 7.16 27.35
N ALA A 12 36.47 6.09 27.19
CA ALA A 12 35.70 5.87 25.99
C ALA A 12 34.90 7.15 25.74
N THR A 13 35.32 7.95 24.77
CA THR A 13 34.45 8.94 24.18
C THR A 13 33.34 8.11 23.54
N ALA A 14 32.21 8.05 24.24
CA ALA A 14 30.95 7.65 23.64
C ALA A 14 30.64 8.74 22.63
N ASP A 15 31.23 8.63 21.44
CA ASP A 15 30.68 9.25 20.25
C ASP A 15 29.26 8.71 20.16
N ALA A 16 28.32 9.57 20.56
CA ALA A 16 26.90 9.32 20.39
C ALA A 16 26.72 9.12 18.89
N ILE A 17 26.58 7.85 18.48
CA ILE A 17 26.15 7.51 17.15
C ILE A 17 24.73 8.07 17.07
N GLU A 18 24.61 9.26 16.49
CA GLU A 18 23.33 9.79 16.04
C GLU A 18 22.84 8.83 14.95
N ILE A 19 22.14 7.79 15.36
CA ILE A 19 21.36 6.96 14.45
C ILE A 19 20.31 7.94 13.89
N PRO A 20 20.31 8.26 12.58
CA PRO A 20 19.27 9.09 12.01
C PRO A 20 17.94 8.33 12.12
N THR A 21 17.20 8.55 13.21
CA THR A 21 15.91 7.95 13.50
C THR A 21 14.78 8.73 12.83
N THR A 22 14.91 8.97 11.54
CA THR A 22 13.76 9.37 10.72
C THR A 22 13.99 8.88 9.30
N ALA A 23 13.86 7.56 9.11
CA ALA A 23 13.23 7.10 7.88
C ALA A 23 11.82 7.70 7.92
N THR A 24 11.64 8.83 7.24
CA THR A 24 10.34 9.45 7.03
C THR A 24 9.49 8.41 6.31
N ILE A 25 8.69 7.64 7.08
CA ILE A 25 7.65 6.81 6.50
C ILE A 25 6.76 7.80 5.77
N PRO A 26 6.62 7.73 4.44
CA PRO A 26 5.75 8.64 3.73
C PRO A 26 4.36 8.49 4.35
N THR A 27 3.89 9.54 5.03
CA THR A 27 2.56 9.56 5.60
C THR A 27 1.62 9.78 4.43
N ILE A 28 1.28 8.69 3.75
CA ILE A 28 0.39 8.74 2.59
C ILE A 28 -0.99 9.06 3.15
N SER A 29 -1.50 10.23 2.77
CA SER A 29 -2.83 10.68 3.19
C SER A 29 -3.88 9.69 2.72
N ILE A 30 -4.84 9.36 3.60
CA ILE A 30 -6.01 8.53 3.26
C ILE A 30 -6.74 9.10 2.03
N GLY A 31 -6.75 10.42 1.84
CA GLY A 31 -7.35 11.04 0.66
C GLY A 31 -6.65 10.65 -0.65
N ILE A 32 -5.33 10.46 -0.63
CA ILE A 32 -4.56 10.01 -1.80
C ILE A 32 -4.91 8.56 -2.10
N LEU A 33 -4.96 7.69 -1.08
CA LEU A 33 -5.32 6.28 -1.23
C LEU A 33 -6.75 6.12 -1.78
N CYS A 34 -7.69 6.91 -1.26
CA CYS A 34 -9.07 6.90 -1.72
C CYS A 34 -9.17 7.36 -3.19
N SER A 35 -8.49 8.45 -3.56
CA SER A 35 -8.47 8.93 -4.95
C SER A 35 -7.79 7.96 -5.93
N THR A 36 -6.68 7.33 -5.52
CA THR A 36 -6.04 6.27 -6.31
C THR A 36 -6.98 5.08 -6.48
N CYS A 37 -7.67 4.69 -5.42
CA CYS A 37 -8.64 3.61 -5.48
C CYS A 37 -9.82 3.92 -6.40
N GLU A 38 -10.39 5.13 -6.32
CA GLU A 38 -11.47 5.54 -7.21
C GLU A 38 -11.02 5.52 -8.68
N SER A 39 -9.79 5.94 -8.95
CA SER A 39 -9.19 5.90 -10.29
C SER A 39 -8.99 4.46 -10.80
N PHE A 40 -8.57 3.56 -9.90
CA PHE A 40 -8.51 2.12 -10.18
C PHE A 40 -9.89 1.58 -10.55
N ILE A 41 -10.92 1.86 -9.73
CA ILE A 41 -12.28 1.38 -9.99
C ILE A 41 -12.85 1.97 -11.28
N GLY A 42 -12.62 3.25 -11.58
CA GLY A 42 -13.04 3.85 -12.84
C GLY A 42 -12.41 3.16 -14.06
N THR A 43 -11.11 2.87 -14.00
CA THR A 43 -10.40 2.13 -15.05
C THR A 43 -10.94 0.71 -15.20
N VAL A 44 -11.25 0.05 -14.08
CA VAL A 44 -11.84 -1.27 -14.07
C VAL A 44 -13.23 -1.26 -14.69
N GLN A 45 -14.09 -0.30 -14.35
CA GLN A 45 -15.43 -0.15 -14.89
C GLN A 45 -15.43 0.08 -16.40
N GLU A 46 -14.54 0.94 -16.90
CA GLU A 46 -14.35 1.16 -18.34
C GLU A 46 -14.00 -0.14 -19.05
N LYS A 47 -13.01 -0.88 -18.53
CA LYS A 47 -12.56 -2.14 -19.13
C LYS A 47 -13.55 -3.30 -18.96
N PHE A 48 -14.38 -3.28 -17.91
CA PHE A 48 -15.41 -4.30 -17.66
C PHE A 48 -16.59 -4.20 -18.63
N GLN A 49 -16.88 -3.02 -19.17
CA GLN A 49 -17.94 -2.88 -20.17
C GLN A 49 -17.56 -3.54 -21.50
N ASP A 50 -16.26 -3.62 -21.80
CA ASP A 50 -15.74 -4.21 -23.04
C ASP A 50 -15.43 -5.71 -22.95
N TYR A 51 -15.26 -6.26 -21.74
CA TYR A 51 -14.87 -7.66 -21.54
C TYR A 51 -15.94 -8.48 -20.81
N ALA A 52 -16.38 -9.57 -21.44
CA ALA A 52 -17.16 -10.59 -20.76
C ALA A 52 -16.32 -11.21 -19.62
N PRO A 53 -16.93 -11.46 -18.44
CA PRO A 53 -16.20 -11.93 -17.27
C PRO A 53 -15.63 -13.33 -17.51
N SER A 54 -14.33 -13.40 -17.83
CA SER A 54 -13.56 -14.63 -17.99
C SER A 54 -12.43 -14.68 -16.94
N GLU A 55 -11.66 -15.78 -16.91
CA GLU A 55 -10.44 -15.85 -16.08
C GLU A 55 -9.44 -14.73 -16.42
N GLU A 56 -9.41 -14.24 -17.67
CA GLU A 56 -8.54 -13.12 -18.09
C GLU A 56 -8.83 -11.83 -17.31
N THR A 57 -10.07 -11.64 -16.86
CA THR A 57 -10.45 -10.48 -16.05
C THR A 57 -9.69 -10.46 -14.72
N GLY A 58 -9.47 -11.62 -14.10
CA GLY A 58 -8.71 -11.71 -12.85
C GLY A 58 -7.24 -11.31 -13.02
N GLU A 59 -6.58 -11.80 -14.06
CA GLU A 59 -5.18 -11.47 -14.35
C GLU A 59 -5.01 -9.99 -14.71
N MET A 60 -5.94 -9.43 -15.50
CA MET A 60 -5.95 -8.01 -15.84
C MET A 60 -6.05 -7.13 -14.58
N LEU A 61 -6.98 -7.47 -13.68
CA LEU A 61 -7.17 -6.75 -12.42
C LEU A 61 -5.94 -6.82 -11.51
N ILE A 62 -5.26 -7.96 -11.47
CA ILE A 62 -3.98 -8.12 -10.75
C ILE A 62 -2.90 -7.20 -11.34
N GLY A 63 -2.82 -7.10 -12.68
CA GLY A 63 -1.94 -6.16 -13.36
C GLY A 63 -2.23 -4.71 -12.97
N LEU A 64 -3.51 -4.34 -12.94
CA LEU A 64 -3.94 -3.00 -12.52
C LEU A 64 -3.60 -2.70 -11.06
N CYS A 65 -3.69 -3.68 -10.15
CA CYS A 65 -3.26 -3.49 -8.77
C CYS A 65 -1.80 -3.04 -8.68
N SER A 66 -0.92 -3.60 -9.51
CA SER A 66 0.50 -3.22 -9.56
C SER A 66 0.67 -1.80 -10.11
N SER A 67 -0.08 -1.48 -11.17
CA SER A 67 0.00 -0.16 -11.82
C SER A 67 -0.49 0.97 -10.91
N PHE A 68 -1.55 0.73 -10.14
CA PHE A 68 -2.16 1.74 -9.30
C PHE A 68 -1.53 1.80 -7.91
N PHE A 69 -1.16 0.67 -7.33
CA PHE A 69 -0.73 0.60 -5.92
C PHE A 69 0.72 0.14 -5.73
N GLY A 70 1.49 -0.12 -6.79
CA GLY A 70 2.88 -0.58 -6.70
C GLY A 70 3.83 0.37 -5.98
N PHE A 71 3.41 1.63 -5.76
CA PHE A 71 4.15 2.58 -4.93
C PHE A 71 4.04 2.26 -3.42
N VAL A 72 3.11 1.40 -2.99
CA VAL A 72 2.97 0.89 -1.62
C VAL A 72 2.69 -0.61 -1.65
N ALA A 73 3.70 -1.42 -1.34
CA ALA A 73 3.60 -2.88 -1.37
C ALA A 73 2.41 -3.44 -0.56
N PHE A 74 2.09 -2.84 0.59
CA PHE A 74 0.93 -3.27 1.38
C PHE A 74 -0.40 -3.04 0.65
N MET A 75 -0.56 -1.91 -0.04
CA MET A 75 -1.77 -1.58 -0.80
C MET A 75 -1.90 -2.44 -2.05
N GLU A 76 -0.79 -2.67 -2.76
CA GLU A 76 -0.74 -3.61 -3.87
C GLU A 76 -1.18 -5.01 -3.42
N ASN A 77 -0.65 -5.49 -2.29
CA ASN A 77 -1.01 -6.79 -1.74
C ASN A 77 -2.48 -6.87 -1.31
N GLN A 78 -3.03 -5.81 -0.70
CA GLN A 78 -4.46 -5.72 -0.37
C GLN A 78 -5.33 -5.79 -1.63
N CYS A 79 -4.99 -5.01 -2.66
CA CYS A 79 -5.69 -5.05 -3.94
C CYS A 79 -5.64 -6.44 -4.58
N ARG A 80 -4.45 -7.06 -4.68
CA ARG A 80 -4.29 -8.42 -5.22
C ARG A 80 -5.08 -9.46 -4.42
N THR A 81 -5.11 -9.33 -3.10
CA THR A 81 -5.89 -10.22 -2.23
C THR A 81 -7.38 -10.07 -2.49
N CYS A 82 -7.88 -8.84 -2.61
CA CYS A 82 -9.28 -8.56 -2.96
C CYS A 82 -9.64 -9.16 -4.33
N VAL A 83 -8.78 -8.97 -5.33
CA VAL A 83 -9.01 -9.49 -6.69
C VAL A 83 -8.96 -11.02 -6.74
N THR A 84 -8.11 -11.67 -5.94
CA THR A 84 -7.98 -13.14 -5.97
C THR A 84 -9.01 -13.86 -5.11
N LYS A 85 -9.39 -13.28 -3.96
CA LYS A 85 -10.32 -13.92 -3.00
C LYS A 85 -11.76 -13.48 -3.16
N ASP A 86 -11.98 -12.23 -3.56
CA ASP A 86 -13.29 -11.58 -3.59
C ASP A 86 -13.69 -11.13 -4.99
N LEU A 87 -13.14 -11.77 -6.04
CA LEU A 87 -13.38 -11.40 -7.44
C LEU A 87 -14.87 -11.32 -7.79
N GLU A 88 -15.65 -12.33 -7.39
CA GLU A 88 -17.09 -12.41 -7.68
C GLU A 88 -17.87 -11.30 -6.97
N THR A 89 -17.42 -10.91 -5.78
CA THR A 89 -18.02 -9.82 -5.02
C THR A 89 -17.69 -8.47 -5.67
N LEU A 90 -16.45 -8.28 -6.11
CA LEU A 90 -16.01 -7.10 -6.85
C LEU A 90 -16.78 -6.98 -8.17
N LYS A 91 -16.90 -8.08 -8.93
CA LYS A 91 -17.73 -8.17 -10.15
C LYS A 91 -19.16 -7.75 -9.89
N SER A 92 -19.78 -8.27 -8.83
CA SER A 92 -21.17 -7.94 -8.47
C SER A 92 -21.34 -6.45 -8.18
N ALA A 93 -20.38 -5.84 -7.48
CA ALA A 93 -20.40 -4.40 -7.19
C ALA A 93 -20.21 -3.55 -8.46
N LEU A 94 -19.33 -3.99 -9.36
CA LEU A 94 -19.11 -3.34 -10.66
C LEU A 94 -20.37 -3.42 -11.54
N SER A 95 -21.03 -4.58 -11.60
CA SER A 95 -22.28 -4.76 -12.36
C SER A 95 -23.47 -4.01 -11.76
N ALA A 96 -23.46 -3.76 -10.46
CA ALA A 96 -24.50 -2.98 -9.78
C ALA A 96 -24.38 -1.46 -9.99
N ASN A 97 -23.39 -0.98 -10.76
CA ASN A 97 -23.05 0.45 -10.90
C ASN A 97 -22.89 1.15 -9.53
N GLU A 98 -22.32 0.45 -8.54
CA GLU A 98 -21.92 1.10 -7.29
C GLU A 98 -20.88 2.20 -7.59
N SER A 99 -20.96 3.32 -6.86
CA SER A 99 -19.98 4.41 -7.02
C SER A 99 -18.57 3.94 -6.66
N ALA A 100 -17.55 4.44 -7.36
CA ALA A 100 -16.15 4.10 -7.10
C ALA A 100 -15.76 4.28 -5.63
N ASN A 101 -16.21 5.37 -5.00
CA ASN A 101 -16.00 5.64 -3.58
C ASN A 101 -16.53 4.52 -2.67
N ALA A 102 -17.78 4.09 -2.91
CA ALA A 102 -18.43 3.04 -2.13
C ALA A 102 -17.69 1.69 -2.28
N ILE A 103 -17.26 1.35 -3.50
CA ILE A 103 -16.48 0.14 -3.75
C ILE A 103 -15.14 0.21 -3.00
N CYS A 104 -14.46 1.36 -3.07
CA CYS A 104 -13.21 1.58 -2.34
C CYS A 104 -13.34 1.48 -0.82
N ALA A 105 -14.43 2.00 -0.25
CA ALA A 105 -14.69 1.90 1.18
C ALA A 105 -15.09 0.49 1.63
N LYS A 106 -15.85 -0.21 0.80
CA LYS A 106 -16.40 -1.52 1.15
C LYS A 106 -15.36 -2.64 1.00
N TYR A 107 -14.58 -2.62 -0.09
CA TYR A 107 -13.74 -3.75 -0.50
C TYR A 107 -12.25 -3.52 -0.26
N LEU A 108 -11.75 -2.33 -0.58
CA LEU A 108 -10.32 -2.03 -0.49
C LEU A 108 -9.95 -1.35 0.84
N LYS A 109 -10.93 -0.81 1.58
CA LYS A 109 -10.76 -0.09 2.86
C LYS A 109 -9.79 1.08 2.73
N LEU A 110 -9.79 1.71 1.55
CA LEU A 110 -8.93 2.85 1.18
C LEU A 110 -9.68 4.18 1.23
N CYS A 111 -11.00 4.08 1.29
CA CYS A 111 -11.95 5.07 1.74
C CYS A 111 -12.71 4.42 2.94
#